data_AF-A0A8B6BZG6-F1
#
_entry.id   AF-A0A8B6BZG6-F1
#
_cell.length_a   1.000
_cell.length_b   1.000
_cell.length_c   1.000
_cell.angle_alpha   90.00
_cell.angle_beta   90.00
_cell.angle_gamma   90.00
#
_symmetry.space_group_name_H-M   'P 1'
#
loop_
_entity.id
_entity.type
_entity.pdbx_description
1 polymer ?
#
loop_
_entity_poly.entity_id
_entity_poly.type
_entity_poly.pdbx_seq_one_letter_code
_entity_poly.pdbx_strand_id
1 'polypeptide(L)'
;MRRDEQLQLLLKTIALLVLLWLVKAFINKTTPENLGLFANNIYTEEDAFGKVITRDSRGWVIDTRLSDGKITDDFVLVHLNNPPNTPIYVYPKDIDMYVSSDIIMKGEYEPYNVKIMIQYMKRFPNAVFLDLGAFVGSFSIAIAALEYKVVAVECLKSSVRRLYASMKEAGVSDRMSIIHNVISDKRKPVVIETEPGNMGLTYVDLRKSEGKEIVESIVLDDLLEIFQFKEAIIKMDVHQFEDMVLNGAYKFFKKVNVEAVLMEFIHHQSDTYDNDGKFIVDFMEAHGLEPDVPEDIKQYYKKWTKAEILFKRNKPFSHTL
;
A
#
# COMPACT_ATOMS: atom_id res chain seq x y z
N MET A 1 51.72 39.43 26.78
CA MET A 1 50.27 39.60 26.55
C MET A 1 49.88 39.76 25.08
N ARG A 2 50.50 40.60 24.24
CA ARG A 2 50.00 40.78 22.84
C ARG A 2 50.35 39.69 21.81
N ARG A 3 51.40 38.88 22.01
CA ARG A 3 51.79 37.83 21.04
C ARG A 3 50.94 36.55 21.15
N ASP A 4 50.59 36.15 22.37
CA ASP A 4 49.82 34.92 22.59
C ASP A 4 48.37 35.06 22.11
N GLU A 5 47.78 36.26 22.25
CA GLU A 5 46.44 36.56 21.72
C GLU A 5 46.41 36.54 20.18
N GLN A 6 47.45 37.07 19.53
CA GLN A 6 47.58 37.02 18.07
C GLN A 6 47.76 35.59 17.56
N LEU A 7 48.53 34.76 18.28
CA LEU A 7 48.72 33.35 17.95
C LEU A 7 47.41 32.55 18.10
N GLN A 8 46.63 32.82 19.16
CA GLN A 8 45.32 32.19 19.38
C GLN A 8 44.30 32.61 18.31
N LEU A 9 44.31 33.87 17.88
CA LEU A 9 43.43 34.34 16.80
C LEU A 9 43.81 33.69 15.45
N LEU A 10 45.10 33.54 15.18
CA LEU A 10 45.60 32.89 13.97
C LEU A 10 45.19 31.40 13.96
N LEU A 11 45.36 30.69 15.08
CA LEU A 11 44.96 29.28 15.20
C LEU A 11 43.44 29.08 15.01
N LYS A 12 42.61 29.97 15.58
CA LYS A 12 41.15 29.94 15.36
C LYS A 12 40.78 30.19 13.90
N THR A 13 41.49 31.12 13.24
CA THR A 13 41.26 31.42 11.82
C THR A 13 41.62 30.24 10.93
N ILE A 14 42.77 29.59 11.19
CA ILE A 14 43.18 28.38 10.47
C ILE A 14 42.18 27.24 10.69
N ALA A 15 41.74 27.01 11.92
CA ALA A 15 40.74 25.99 12.23
C ALA A 15 39.41 26.22 11.49
N LEU A 16 38.96 27.48 11.41
CA LEU A 16 37.75 27.85 10.66
C LEU A 16 37.91 27.60 9.15
N LEU A 17 39.08 27.93 8.58
CA LEU A 17 39.37 27.69 7.17
C LEU A 17 39.43 26.19 6.84
N VAL A 18 40.00 25.37 7.72
CA VAL A 18 40.02 23.91 7.58
C VAL A 18 38.60 23.34 7.65
N LEU A 19 37.78 23.83 8.60
CA LEU A 19 36.37 23.40 8.72
C LEU A 19 35.58 23.76 7.46
N LEU A 20 35.71 24.98 6.95
CA LEU A 20 35.07 25.43 5.71
C LEU A 20 35.54 24.61 4.50
N TRP A 21 36.83 24.26 4.45
CA TRP A 21 37.36 23.40 3.40
C TRP A 21 36.80 21.97 3.49
N LEU A 22 36.69 21.39 4.69
CA LEU A 22 36.09 20.08 4.91
C LEU A 22 34.60 20.06 4.55
N VAL A 23 33.85 21.10 4.92
CA VAL A 23 32.44 21.26 4.53
C VAL A 23 32.32 21.36 3.01
N LYS A 24 33.17 22.16 2.35
CA LYS A 24 33.17 22.28 0.89
C LYS A 24 33.59 20.99 0.18
N ALA A 25 34.56 20.25 0.74
CA ALA A 25 34.98 18.95 0.24
C ALA A 25 33.90 17.88 0.44
N PHE A 26 33.13 17.95 1.52
CA PHE A 26 31.96 17.10 1.77
C PHE A 26 30.85 17.39 0.76
N ILE A 27 30.50 18.68 0.57
CA ILE A 27 29.53 19.13 -0.43
C ILE A 27 29.94 18.74 -1.85
N ASN A 28 31.23 18.80 -2.18
CA ASN A 28 31.73 18.46 -3.52
C ASN A 28 31.92 16.93 -3.73
N LYS A 29 32.03 16.13 -2.67
CA LYS A 29 32.07 14.65 -2.77
C LYS A 29 30.69 14.04 -2.90
N THR A 30 29.64 14.72 -2.46
CA THR A 30 28.28 14.41 -2.86
C THR A 30 28.08 14.84 -4.31
N THR A 31 28.15 13.89 -5.24
CA THR A 31 27.73 14.09 -6.63
C THR A 31 26.32 14.71 -6.66
N PRO A 32 26.02 15.62 -7.61
CA PRO A 32 24.67 16.19 -7.76
C PRO A 32 23.57 15.12 -7.98
N GLU A 33 23.94 13.91 -8.37
CA GLU A 33 23.06 12.75 -8.49
C GLU A 33 22.54 12.23 -7.14
N ASN A 34 23.19 12.57 -6.01
CA ASN A 34 22.79 12.15 -4.65
C ASN A 34 22.09 13.26 -3.84
N LEU A 35 21.93 14.45 -4.40
CA LEU A 35 21.22 15.60 -3.78
C LEU A 35 19.99 16.04 -4.60
N GLY A 36 19.73 15.39 -5.74
CA GLY A 36 18.51 15.56 -6.49
C GLY A 36 17.42 14.63 -5.97
N LEU A 37 16.58 15.14 -5.08
CA LEU A 37 15.12 14.99 -5.11
C LEU A 37 14.56 15.80 -3.94
N PHE A 38 14.04 16.97 -4.27
CA PHE A 38 13.15 17.70 -3.37
C PHE A 38 12.10 16.70 -2.86
N ALA A 39 12.12 16.42 -1.57
CA ALA A 39 10.97 15.83 -0.89
C ALA A 39 9.85 16.85 -1.05
N ASN A 40 9.05 16.69 -2.10
CA ASN A 40 7.80 17.40 -2.24
C ASN A 40 6.92 16.84 -1.11
N ASN A 41 6.98 17.51 0.05
CA ASN A 41 6.12 17.17 1.16
C ASN A 41 4.67 17.21 0.66
N ILE A 42 3.87 16.26 1.12
CA ILE A 42 2.43 16.24 0.84
C ILE A 42 1.79 17.21 1.83
N TYR A 43 1.21 18.30 1.32
CA TYR A 43 0.58 19.31 2.16
C TYR A 43 -0.94 19.13 2.23
N THR A 44 -1.53 18.52 1.20
CA THR A 44 -2.98 18.27 1.09
C THR A 44 -3.28 16.90 0.48
N GLU A 45 -4.52 16.41 0.66
CA GLU A 45 -5.03 15.20 -0.02
C GLU A 45 -5.00 15.37 -1.56
N GLU A 46 -5.26 16.58 -2.05
CA GLU A 46 -5.25 16.88 -3.48
C GLU A 46 -3.85 16.71 -4.09
N ASP A 47 -2.80 16.97 -3.32
CA ASP A 47 -1.41 16.75 -3.75
C ASP A 47 -1.06 15.26 -3.87
N ALA A 48 -1.83 14.38 -3.23
CA ALA A 48 -1.59 12.94 -3.18
C ALA A 48 -2.09 12.20 -4.43
N PHE A 49 -3.22 12.65 -5.01
CA PHE A 49 -3.82 11.99 -6.17
C PHE A 49 -2.91 12.05 -7.41
N GLY A 50 -2.82 10.91 -8.08
CA GLY A 50 -2.00 10.71 -9.27
C GLY A 50 -0.52 10.52 -8.97
N LYS A 51 -0.16 10.28 -7.70
CA LYS A 51 1.22 10.09 -7.25
C LYS A 51 1.46 8.69 -6.71
N VAL A 52 2.73 8.31 -6.75
CA VAL A 52 3.29 7.27 -5.88
C VAL A 52 3.86 7.97 -4.66
N ILE A 53 3.43 7.54 -3.48
CA ILE A 53 3.80 8.11 -2.19
C ILE A 53 4.48 7.02 -1.37
N THR A 54 5.58 7.36 -0.72
CA THR A 54 6.28 6.45 0.19
C THR A 54 6.49 7.14 1.52
N ARG A 55 6.27 6.43 2.63
CA ARG A 55 6.78 6.83 3.93
C ARG A 55 8.17 6.26 4.10
N ASP A 56 9.14 7.12 4.41
CA ASP A 56 10.47 6.70 4.84
C ASP A 56 10.81 7.26 6.23
N SER A 57 12.04 7.03 6.70
CA SER A 57 12.53 7.54 8.00
C SER A 57 12.35 9.06 8.22
N ARG A 58 12.14 9.84 7.17
CA ARG A 58 11.95 11.30 7.20
C ARG A 58 10.48 11.71 7.14
N GLY A 59 9.56 10.78 6.88
CA GLY A 59 8.12 11.03 6.71
C GLY A 59 7.63 10.69 5.31
N TRP A 60 6.50 11.27 4.92
CA TRP A 60 5.87 11.05 3.62
C TRP A 60 6.56 11.84 2.50
N VAL A 61 6.85 11.17 1.39
CA VAL A 61 7.44 11.76 0.20
C VAL A 61 6.75 11.27 -1.07
N ILE A 62 6.69 12.10 -2.10
CA ILE A 62 6.35 11.67 -3.46
C ILE A 62 7.55 10.91 -4.04
N ASP A 63 7.40 9.63 -4.37
CA ASP A 63 8.47 8.80 -4.90
C ASP A 63 8.52 8.85 -6.43
N THR A 64 9.23 9.84 -6.97
CA THR A 64 9.35 10.02 -8.42
C THR A 64 10.15 8.91 -9.11
N ARG A 65 10.90 8.08 -8.37
CA ARG A 65 11.69 6.96 -8.92
C ARG A 65 10.81 5.77 -9.29
N LEU A 66 9.60 5.74 -8.75
CA LEU A 66 8.56 4.76 -9.03
C LEU A 66 7.43 5.33 -9.88
N SER A 67 7.43 6.65 -10.10
CA SER A 67 6.42 7.37 -10.87
C SER A 67 6.97 7.98 -12.17
N ASP A 68 8.09 7.48 -12.69
CA ASP A 68 8.70 7.99 -13.92
C ASP A 68 7.91 7.59 -15.19
N GLY A 69 6.96 6.67 -15.06
CA GLY A 69 6.11 6.18 -16.15
C GLY A 69 6.90 5.44 -17.23
N LYS A 70 8.14 5.03 -16.94
CA LYS A 70 8.98 4.34 -17.91
C LYS A 70 8.46 2.93 -18.12
N ILE A 71 7.79 2.73 -19.25
CA ILE A 71 7.36 1.43 -19.72
C ILE A 71 8.58 0.64 -20.19
N THR A 72 8.71 -0.58 -19.71
CA THR A 72 9.78 -1.53 -20.08
C THR A 72 9.20 -2.71 -20.85
N ASP A 73 10.05 -3.49 -21.52
CA ASP A 73 9.63 -4.60 -22.39
C ASP A 73 8.86 -5.71 -21.65
N ASP A 74 8.94 -5.75 -20.32
CA ASP A 74 8.21 -6.68 -19.44
C ASP A 74 6.85 -6.14 -18.95
N PHE A 75 6.36 -5.02 -19.48
CA PHE A 75 4.98 -4.56 -19.23
C PHE A 75 4.05 -5.06 -20.33
N VAL A 76 3.14 -5.97 -19.95
CA VAL A 76 2.12 -6.49 -20.85
C VAL A 76 0.84 -5.69 -20.68
N LEU A 77 0.46 -4.93 -21.72
CA LEU A 77 -0.81 -4.21 -21.74
C LEU A 77 -1.95 -5.18 -22.06
N VAL A 78 -2.96 -5.22 -21.19
CA VAL A 78 -4.20 -5.98 -21.32
C VAL A 78 -5.38 -5.04 -21.04
N HIS A 79 -6.59 -5.47 -21.37
CA HIS A 79 -7.81 -4.74 -21.02
C HIS A 79 -8.69 -5.59 -20.11
N LEU A 80 -9.13 -5.00 -19.00
CA LEU A 80 -10.08 -5.64 -18.10
C LEU A 80 -11.46 -5.74 -18.76
N ASN A 81 -12.19 -6.80 -18.43
CA ASN A 81 -13.58 -7.00 -18.87
C ASN A 81 -14.58 -6.22 -18.01
N ASN A 82 -14.20 -5.84 -16.79
CA ASN A 82 -15.09 -5.18 -15.85
C ASN A 82 -14.34 -4.12 -15.02
N PRO A 83 -14.47 -2.82 -15.36
CA PRO A 83 -15.23 -2.27 -16.48
C PRO A 83 -14.62 -2.66 -17.85
N PRO A 84 -15.42 -2.86 -18.90
CA PRO A 84 -14.91 -3.25 -20.21
C PRO A 84 -13.91 -2.25 -20.78
N ASN A 85 -12.89 -2.76 -21.47
CA ASN A 85 -11.85 -1.96 -22.13
C ASN A 85 -11.05 -1.05 -21.19
N THR A 86 -10.91 -1.43 -19.91
CA THR A 86 -10.06 -0.68 -18.98
C THR A 86 -8.61 -1.15 -19.12
N PRO A 87 -7.65 -0.31 -19.57
CA PRO A 87 -6.27 -0.74 -19.77
C PRO A 87 -5.55 -1.02 -18.44
N ILE A 88 -4.74 -2.06 -18.43
CA ILE A 88 -3.92 -2.47 -17.28
C ILE A 88 -2.60 -3.08 -17.76
N TYR A 89 -1.50 -2.72 -17.10
CA TYR A 89 -0.20 -3.35 -17.28
C TYR A 89 0.01 -4.43 -16.23
N VAL A 90 0.36 -5.63 -16.69
CA VAL A 90 0.61 -6.80 -15.84
C VAL A 90 1.98 -7.41 -16.13
N TYR A 91 2.35 -8.44 -15.38
CA TYR A 91 3.56 -9.21 -15.66
C TYR A 91 3.36 -10.14 -16.87
N PRO A 92 4.42 -10.53 -17.58
CA PRO A 92 4.37 -11.64 -18.51
C PRO A 92 3.92 -12.92 -17.79
N LYS A 93 3.14 -13.77 -18.48
CA LYS A 93 2.55 -14.99 -17.90
C LYS A 93 3.58 -16.00 -17.36
N ASP A 94 4.81 -15.96 -17.86
CA ASP A 94 5.93 -16.81 -17.45
C ASP A 94 6.64 -16.27 -16.20
N ILE A 95 6.41 -15.01 -15.85
CA ILE A 95 6.89 -14.37 -14.62
C ILE A 95 5.84 -14.48 -13.51
N ASP A 96 4.56 -14.29 -13.83
CA ASP A 96 3.45 -14.43 -12.89
C ASP A 96 2.34 -15.29 -13.51
N MET A 97 2.31 -16.56 -13.13
CA MET A 97 1.43 -17.56 -13.74
C MET A 97 0.03 -17.62 -13.12
N TYR A 98 -0.22 -16.81 -12.08
CA TYR A 98 -1.49 -16.74 -11.37
C TYR A 98 -2.26 -15.50 -11.79
N VAL A 99 -2.04 -14.36 -11.13
CA VAL A 99 -2.85 -13.14 -11.31
C VAL A 99 -2.73 -12.59 -12.71
N SER A 100 -1.51 -12.33 -13.18
CA SER A 100 -1.25 -11.73 -14.50
C SER A 100 -1.65 -12.68 -15.62
N SER A 101 -1.41 -13.98 -15.46
CA SER A 101 -1.86 -15.01 -16.41
C SER A 101 -3.38 -15.02 -16.58
N ASP A 102 -4.13 -14.97 -15.48
CA ASP A 102 -5.60 -14.91 -15.52
C ASP A 102 -6.08 -13.62 -16.20
N ILE A 103 -5.48 -12.47 -15.90
CA ILE A 103 -5.80 -11.21 -16.56
C ILE A 103 -5.50 -11.29 -18.06
N ILE A 104 -4.33 -11.81 -18.47
CA ILE A 104 -3.96 -11.95 -19.89
C ILE A 104 -4.92 -12.87 -20.64
N MET A 105 -5.28 -14.01 -20.05
CA MET A 105 -6.09 -15.03 -20.73
C MET A 105 -7.57 -14.71 -20.73
N LYS A 106 -8.07 -14.13 -19.64
CA LYS A 106 -9.51 -13.99 -19.38
C LYS A 106 -9.96 -12.53 -19.38
N GLY A 107 -9.06 -11.56 -19.22
CA GLY A 107 -9.39 -10.15 -19.02
C GLY A 107 -9.85 -9.83 -17.59
N GLU A 108 -9.64 -10.73 -16.63
CA GLU A 108 -10.13 -10.57 -15.26
C GLU A 108 -9.33 -11.42 -14.26
N TYR A 109 -9.26 -10.92 -13.03
CA TYR A 109 -8.83 -11.66 -11.84
C TYR A 109 -9.92 -11.53 -10.79
N GLU A 110 -10.32 -12.64 -10.18
CA GLU A 110 -11.41 -12.70 -9.18
C GLU A 110 -12.68 -11.90 -9.55
N PRO A 111 -13.30 -12.17 -10.71
CA PRO A 111 -14.38 -11.35 -11.26
C PRO A 111 -15.59 -11.22 -10.31
N TYR A 112 -15.87 -12.24 -9.50
CA TYR A 112 -16.93 -12.21 -8.50
C TYR A 112 -16.66 -11.17 -7.40
N ASN A 113 -15.44 -11.15 -6.87
CA ASN A 113 -15.01 -10.24 -5.81
C ASN A 113 -14.98 -8.79 -6.30
N VAL A 114 -14.40 -8.55 -7.49
CA VAL A 114 -14.42 -7.24 -8.14
C VAL A 114 -15.86 -6.73 -8.29
N LYS A 115 -16.77 -7.60 -8.74
CA LYS A 115 -18.19 -7.24 -8.90
C LYS A 115 -18.86 -6.89 -7.57
N ILE A 116 -18.59 -7.64 -6.50
CA ILE A 116 -19.09 -7.32 -5.15
C ILE A 116 -18.57 -5.95 -4.71
N MET A 117 -17.27 -5.69 -4.86
CA MET A 117 -16.71 -4.40 -4.44
C MET A 117 -17.34 -3.23 -5.21
N ILE A 118 -17.52 -3.38 -6.53
CA ILE A 118 -18.25 -2.39 -7.34
C ILE A 118 -19.69 -2.18 -6.84
N GLN A 119 -20.40 -3.23 -6.42
CA GLN A 119 -21.75 -3.08 -5.85
C GLN A 119 -21.74 -2.29 -4.54
N TYR A 120 -20.74 -2.50 -3.68
CA TYR A 120 -20.58 -1.69 -2.47
C TYR A 120 -20.24 -0.24 -2.80
N MET A 121 -19.34 0.02 -3.76
CA MET A 121 -19.04 1.40 -4.20
C MET A 121 -20.29 2.11 -4.75
N LYS A 122 -21.17 1.39 -5.45
CA LYS A 122 -22.47 1.93 -5.92
C LYS A 122 -23.41 2.28 -4.78
N ARG A 123 -23.41 1.49 -3.70
CA ARG A 123 -24.24 1.73 -2.51
C ARG A 123 -23.72 2.89 -1.67
N PHE A 124 -22.41 3.08 -1.65
CA PHE A 124 -21.72 4.10 -0.85
C PHE A 124 -20.88 4.99 -1.78
N PRO A 125 -21.53 5.87 -2.58
CA PRO A 125 -20.86 6.58 -3.66
C PRO A 125 -19.82 7.61 -3.20
N ASN A 126 -19.81 7.96 -1.92
CA ASN A 126 -18.84 8.88 -1.32
C ASN A 126 -17.70 8.16 -0.61
N ALA A 127 -17.72 6.82 -0.55
CA ALA A 127 -16.67 6.04 0.05
C ALA A 127 -15.38 6.12 -0.78
N VAL A 128 -14.25 6.08 -0.11
CA VAL A 128 -12.95 5.83 -0.75
C VAL A 128 -12.71 4.33 -0.75
N PHE A 129 -12.33 3.78 -1.90
CA PHE A 129 -11.90 2.40 -1.99
C PHE A 129 -10.44 2.28 -1.55
N LEU A 130 -10.17 1.40 -0.60
CA LEU A 130 -8.83 1.14 -0.09
C LEU A 130 -8.43 -0.29 -0.45
N ASP A 131 -7.40 -0.42 -1.29
CA ASP A 131 -6.89 -1.70 -1.79
C ASP A 131 -5.55 -2.01 -1.11
N LEU A 132 -5.58 -2.91 -0.11
CA LEU A 132 -4.41 -3.29 0.68
C LEU A 132 -3.84 -4.60 0.13
N GLY A 133 -2.63 -4.52 -0.43
CA GLY A 133 -2.09 -5.59 -1.28
C GLY A 133 -2.64 -5.50 -2.70
N ALA A 134 -2.47 -4.33 -3.31
CA ALA A 134 -3.07 -4.04 -4.61
C ALA A 134 -2.41 -4.80 -5.78
N PHE A 135 -1.15 -5.20 -5.63
CA PHE A 135 -0.34 -5.87 -6.64
C PHE A 135 -0.36 -5.12 -7.99
N VAL A 136 -0.83 -5.73 -9.08
CA VAL A 136 -0.95 -5.07 -10.40
C VAL A 136 -2.20 -4.17 -10.52
N GLY A 137 -3.08 -4.17 -9.53
CA GLY A 137 -4.22 -3.26 -9.42
C GLY A 137 -5.49 -3.69 -10.14
N SER A 138 -5.77 -4.99 -10.24
CA SER A 138 -7.01 -5.48 -10.86
C SER A 138 -8.27 -4.88 -10.23
N PHE A 139 -8.31 -4.72 -8.91
CA PHE A 139 -9.40 -4.05 -8.19
C PHE A 139 -9.28 -2.52 -8.28
N SER A 140 -8.11 -1.99 -7.93
CA SER A 140 -7.83 -0.55 -7.94
C SER A 140 -8.18 0.14 -9.25
N ILE A 141 -7.68 -0.39 -10.38
CA ILE A 141 -7.90 0.19 -11.72
C ILE A 141 -9.36 0.03 -12.14
N ALA A 142 -9.97 -1.13 -11.87
CA ALA A 142 -11.39 -1.36 -12.19
C ALA A 142 -12.32 -0.37 -11.47
N ILE A 143 -12.06 -0.11 -10.19
CA ILE A 143 -12.90 0.78 -9.38
C ILE A 143 -12.63 2.26 -9.72
N ALA A 144 -11.37 2.65 -9.94
CA ALA A 144 -11.04 4.01 -10.36
C ALA A 144 -11.64 4.36 -11.74
N ALA A 145 -11.67 3.41 -12.67
CA ALA A 145 -12.30 3.57 -13.98
C ALA A 145 -13.83 3.81 -13.92
N LEU A 146 -14.45 3.58 -12.76
CA LEU A 146 -15.86 3.89 -12.49
C LEU A 146 -16.06 5.22 -11.73
N GLU A 147 -15.09 6.13 -11.82
CA GLU A 147 -15.14 7.48 -11.20
C GLU A 147 -15.08 7.49 -9.66
N TYR A 148 -14.66 6.38 -9.03
CA TYR A 148 -14.47 6.34 -7.58
C TYR A 148 -13.04 6.72 -7.17
N LYS A 149 -12.92 7.30 -5.96
CA LYS A 149 -11.61 7.53 -5.33
C LYS A 149 -11.00 6.21 -4.87
N VAL A 150 -9.71 6.03 -5.15
CA VAL A 150 -8.94 4.83 -4.80
C VAL A 150 -7.64 5.22 -4.10
N VAL A 151 -7.33 4.52 -3.01
CA VAL A 151 -6.00 4.49 -2.40
C VAL A 151 -5.51 3.05 -2.44
N ALA A 152 -4.44 2.80 -3.19
CA ALA A 152 -3.86 1.47 -3.34
C ALA A 152 -2.56 1.37 -2.53
N VAL A 153 -2.37 0.31 -1.76
CA VAL A 153 -1.14 0.05 -1.01
C VAL A 153 -0.45 -1.18 -1.59
N GLU A 154 0.80 -1.02 -2.01
CA GLU A 154 1.59 -2.09 -2.62
C GLU A 154 3.07 -1.93 -2.25
N CYS A 155 3.75 -3.02 -1.92
CA CYS A 155 5.13 -2.98 -1.43
C CYS A 155 6.18 -3.33 -2.48
N LEU A 156 5.83 -4.09 -3.51
CA LEU A 156 6.76 -4.54 -4.53
C LEU A 156 6.94 -3.45 -5.59
N LYS A 157 8.16 -2.89 -5.70
CA LYS A 157 8.46 -1.80 -6.65
C LYS A 157 8.07 -2.11 -8.10
N SER A 158 8.28 -3.35 -8.56
CA SER A 158 7.91 -3.75 -9.92
C SER A 158 6.39 -3.77 -10.14
N SER A 159 5.61 -4.04 -9.11
CA SER A 159 4.15 -3.96 -9.14
C SER A 159 3.68 -2.51 -9.06
N VAL A 160 4.27 -1.69 -8.18
CA VAL A 160 3.98 -0.25 -8.08
C VAL A 160 4.18 0.46 -9.42
N ARG A 161 5.27 0.15 -10.15
CA ARG A 161 5.52 0.75 -11.47
C ARG A 161 4.46 0.37 -12.51
N ARG A 162 4.02 -0.88 -12.51
CA ARG A 162 2.91 -1.36 -13.37
C ARG A 162 1.59 -0.70 -13.01
N LEU A 163 1.31 -0.63 -11.71
CA LEU A 163 0.12 0.01 -11.18
C LEU A 163 0.07 1.49 -11.54
N TYR A 164 1.20 2.19 -11.41
CA TYR A 164 1.33 3.59 -11.82
C TYR A 164 1.15 3.76 -13.32
N ALA A 165 1.79 2.92 -14.15
CA ALA A 165 1.61 2.95 -15.60
C ALA A 165 0.14 2.69 -15.98
N SER A 166 -0.54 1.74 -15.32
CA SER A 166 -1.95 1.43 -15.53
C SER A 166 -2.85 2.62 -15.16
N MET A 167 -2.57 3.26 -14.02
CA MET A 167 -3.27 4.46 -13.58
C MET A 167 -3.13 5.63 -14.57
N LYS A 168 -1.96 5.76 -15.21
CA LYS A 168 -1.73 6.75 -16.28
C LYS A 168 -2.51 6.39 -17.54
N GLU A 169 -2.39 5.15 -18.00
CA GLU A 169 -3.00 4.65 -19.25
C GLU A 169 -4.53 4.66 -19.19
N ALA A 170 -5.11 4.27 -18.05
CA ALA A 170 -6.55 4.30 -17.82
C ALA A 170 -7.10 5.72 -17.63
N GLY A 171 -6.24 6.74 -17.52
CA GLY A 171 -6.68 8.13 -17.34
C GLY A 171 -7.30 8.41 -15.97
N VAL A 172 -6.99 7.60 -14.95
CA VAL A 172 -7.62 7.68 -13.61
C VAL A 172 -6.72 8.35 -12.54
N SER A 173 -5.72 9.12 -12.99
CA SER A 173 -4.74 9.74 -12.09
C SER A 173 -5.35 10.80 -11.15
N ASP A 174 -6.46 11.42 -11.52
CA ASP A 174 -7.13 12.47 -10.72
C ASP A 174 -7.82 11.94 -9.45
N ARG A 175 -7.99 10.62 -9.34
CA ARG A 175 -8.79 9.98 -8.27
C ARG A 175 -8.13 8.75 -7.65
N MET A 176 -6.94 8.39 -8.11
CA MET A 176 -6.20 7.25 -7.58
C MET A 176 -4.84 7.67 -7.05
N SER A 177 -4.46 7.15 -5.88
CA SER A 177 -3.13 7.31 -5.28
C SER A 177 -2.52 5.94 -4.98
N ILE A 178 -1.20 5.84 -5.07
CA ILE A 178 -0.47 4.60 -4.77
C ILE A 178 0.46 4.86 -3.57
N ILE A 179 0.35 4.05 -2.53
CA ILE A 179 1.22 4.03 -1.37
C ILE A 179 2.21 2.88 -1.53
N HIS A 180 3.49 3.21 -1.71
CA HIS A 180 4.57 2.25 -1.79
C HIS A 180 5.19 2.02 -0.42
N ASN A 181 4.59 1.10 0.34
CA ASN A 181 5.00 0.65 1.67
C ASN A 181 4.43 -0.75 1.94
N VAL A 182 5.01 -1.46 2.90
CA VAL A 182 4.33 -2.61 3.53
C VAL A 182 3.32 -2.07 4.56
N ILE A 183 2.13 -2.65 4.66
CA ILE A 183 1.18 -2.30 5.72
C ILE A 183 1.20 -3.40 6.80
N SER A 184 1.31 -3.01 8.07
CA SER A 184 1.52 -3.94 9.18
C SER A 184 1.10 -3.32 10.53
N ASP A 185 1.49 -3.94 11.65
CA ASP A 185 1.18 -3.50 13.00
C ASP A 185 2.18 -2.45 13.56
N LYS A 186 3.36 -2.36 12.94
CA LYS A 186 4.48 -1.54 13.40
C LYS A 186 5.19 -0.90 12.23
N ARG A 187 5.80 0.26 12.48
CA ARG A 187 6.68 0.95 11.53
C ARG A 187 8.11 0.46 11.71
N LYS A 188 8.64 -0.23 10.70
CA LYS A 188 10.02 -0.71 10.65
C LYS A 188 10.41 -1.04 9.20
N PRO A 189 11.71 -1.01 8.87
CA PRO A 189 12.17 -1.63 7.63
C PRO A 189 11.89 -3.14 7.68
N VAL A 190 11.33 -3.67 6.59
CA VAL A 190 11.11 -5.10 6.38
C VAL A 190 11.77 -5.53 5.08
N VAL A 191 12.27 -6.76 5.08
CA VAL A 191 12.77 -7.40 3.86
C VAL A 191 11.59 -8.11 3.21
N ILE A 192 11.35 -7.85 1.93
CA ILE A 192 10.31 -8.53 1.17
C ILE A 192 10.94 -9.51 0.17
N GLU A 193 10.26 -10.62 -0.04
CA GLU A 193 10.59 -11.62 -1.05
C GLU A 193 9.34 -12.02 -1.82
N THR A 194 9.54 -12.44 -3.06
CA THR A 194 8.49 -12.99 -3.92
C THR A 194 8.75 -14.47 -4.16
N GLU A 195 7.68 -15.23 -4.39
CA GLU A 195 7.82 -16.61 -4.86
C GLU A 195 8.08 -16.65 -6.38
N PRO A 196 9.08 -17.40 -6.87
CA PRO A 196 9.30 -17.56 -8.31
C PRO A 196 8.04 -18.07 -9.03
N GLY A 197 7.58 -17.34 -10.05
CA GLY A 197 6.36 -17.67 -10.81
C GLY A 197 5.07 -17.15 -10.17
N ASN A 198 5.11 -16.63 -8.94
CA ASN A 198 3.97 -16.03 -8.25
C ASN A 198 4.38 -14.69 -7.65
N MET A 199 4.40 -13.67 -8.50
CA MET A 199 4.83 -12.32 -8.08
C MET A 199 3.83 -11.67 -7.14
N GLY A 200 2.56 -12.13 -7.14
CA GLY A 200 1.54 -11.67 -6.20
C GLY A 200 1.87 -12.07 -4.77
N LEU A 201 2.42 -13.28 -4.58
CA LEU A 201 2.79 -13.79 -3.26
C LEU A 201 4.08 -13.14 -2.75
N THR A 202 3.92 -12.03 -2.04
CA THR A 202 5.01 -11.33 -1.35
C THR A 202 4.98 -11.66 0.14
N TYR A 203 6.10 -12.13 0.70
CA TYR A 203 6.23 -12.41 2.13
C TYR A 203 7.36 -11.62 2.78
N VAL A 204 7.26 -11.39 4.09
CA VAL A 204 8.29 -10.73 4.88
C VAL A 204 9.36 -11.75 5.28
N ASP A 205 10.59 -11.58 4.79
CA ASP A 205 11.73 -12.36 5.28
C ASP A 205 12.30 -11.74 6.55
N LEU A 206 12.31 -12.51 7.62
CA LEU A 206 12.92 -12.08 8.88
C LEU A 206 14.45 -12.23 8.86
N ARG A 207 15.02 -12.87 7.83
CA ARG A 207 16.46 -13.05 7.66
C ARG A 207 17.01 -11.93 6.79
N LYS A 208 17.98 -11.20 7.32
CA LYS A 208 18.74 -10.24 6.50
C LYS A 208 19.65 -11.03 5.56
N SER A 209 19.41 -10.94 4.26
CA SER A 209 20.39 -11.38 3.25
C SER A 209 20.66 -10.27 2.25
N GLU A 210 21.87 -10.26 1.70
CA GLU A 210 22.27 -9.35 0.63
C GLU A 210 21.39 -9.56 -0.61
N GLY A 211 21.08 -8.46 -1.32
CA GLY A 211 20.33 -8.49 -2.58
C GLY A 211 18.80 -8.50 -2.46
N LYS A 212 18.24 -8.63 -1.25
CA LYS A 212 16.78 -8.56 -1.04
C LYS A 212 16.26 -7.13 -0.94
N GLU A 213 15.02 -6.95 -1.36
CA GLU A 213 14.38 -5.65 -1.33
C GLU A 213 13.96 -5.28 0.09
N ILE A 214 14.34 -4.06 0.52
CA ILE A 214 13.93 -3.50 1.81
C ILE A 214 12.91 -2.42 1.55
N VAL A 215 11.77 -2.51 2.26
CA VAL A 215 10.67 -1.56 2.20
C VAL A 215 10.30 -1.15 3.62
N GLU A 216 9.95 0.12 3.82
CA GLU A 216 9.46 0.59 5.11
C GLU A 216 8.01 0.16 5.31
N SER A 217 7.70 -0.36 6.50
CA SER A 217 6.32 -0.63 6.88
C SER A 217 5.63 0.59 7.50
N ILE A 218 4.34 0.72 7.23
CA ILE A 218 3.41 1.68 7.83
C ILE A 218 2.31 0.93 8.59
N VAL A 219 1.58 1.65 9.44
CA VAL A 219 0.33 1.16 10.02
C VAL A 219 -0.86 1.77 9.29
N LEU A 220 -2.03 1.13 9.29
CA LEU A 220 -3.21 1.66 8.57
C LEU A 220 -3.62 3.06 9.08
N ASP A 221 -3.42 3.34 10.37
CA ASP A 221 -3.61 4.66 10.95
C ASP A 221 -2.80 5.77 10.27
N ASP A 222 -1.65 5.46 9.63
CA ASP A 222 -0.79 6.45 8.97
C ASP A 222 -1.48 7.11 7.77
N LEU A 223 -2.41 6.42 7.11
CA LEU A 223 -3.10 6.96 5.94
C LEU A 223 -3.99 8.17 6.29
N LEU A 224 -4.40 8.30 7.55
CA LEU A 224 -5.14 9.46 8.07
C LEU A 224 -4.33 10.76 8.06
N GLU A 225 -3.01 10.68 7.89
CA GLU A 225 -2.15 11.86 7.78
C GLU A 225 -2.18 12.48 6.38
N ILE A 226 -2.58 11.71 5.36
CA ILE A 226 -2.61 12.15 3.95
C ILE A 226 -4.04 12.35 3.46
N PHE A 227 -4.94 11.42 3.75
CA PHE A 227 -6.27 11.38 3.15
C PHE A 227 -7.36 11.65 4.18
N GLN A 228 -8.39 12.39 3.79
CA GLN A 228 -9.56 12.65 4.61
C GLN A 228 -10.65 11.61 4.35
N PHE A 229 -10.51 10.46 5.01
CA PHE A 229 -11.53 9.42 4.97
C PHE A 229 -12.73 9.78 5.85
N LYS A 230 -13.91 9.90 5.24
CA LYS A 230 -15.20 9.88 5.98
C LYS A 230 -15.79 8.48 5.99
N GLU A 231 -15.75 7.83 4.85
CA GLU A 231 -16.34 6.54 4.57
C GLU A 231 -15.36 5.73 3.70
N ALA A 232 -15.23 4.43 3.98
CA ALA A 232 -14.30 3.58 3.26
C ALA A 232 -14.89 2.19 2.99
N ILE A 233 -14.44 1.61 1.88
CA ILE A 233 -14.65 0.22 1.51
C ILE A 233 -13.27 -0.38 1.28
N ILE A 234 -12.95 -1.49 1.94
CA ILE A 234 -11.60 -2.05 1.98
C ILE A 234 -11.57 -3.41 1.26
N LYS A 235 -10.53 -3.65 0.45
CA LYS A 235 -10.04 -4.99 0.10
C LYS A 235 -8.72 -5.20 0.83
N MET A 236 -8.57 -6.33 1.52
CA MET A 236 -7.39 -6.66 2.31
C MET A 236 -6.92 -8.08 1.98
N ASP A 237 -5.81 -8.16 1.28
CA ASP A 237 -5.20 -9.40 0.81
C ASP A 237 -3.70 -9.13 0.83
N VAL A 238 -3.16 -9.28 2.04
CA VAL A 238 -1.76 -8.98 2.35
C VAL A 238 -1.02 -10.26 2.71
N HIS A 239 -1.56 -11.41 2.27
CA HIS A 239 -1.02 -12.75 2.40
C HIS A 239 -0.61 -13.11 3.83
N GLN A 240 -1.59 -13.46 4.67
CA GLN A 240 -1.44 -13.96 6.05
C GLN A 240 -1.14 -12.90 7.11
N PHE A 241 -1.07 -11.62 6.73
CA PHE A 241 -0.76 -10.50 7.62
C PHE A 241 -1.98 -9.63 7.97
N GLU A 242 -3.19 -10.10 7.67
CA GLU A 242 -4.45 -9.38 7.87
C GLU A 242 -4.64 -8.96 9.34
N ASP A 243 -4.34 -9.86 10.28
CA ASP A 243 -4.37 -9.60 11.72
C ASP A 243 -3.40 -8.47 12.12
N MET A 244 -2.19 -8.46 11.57
CA MET A 244 -1.18 -7.44 11.83
C MET A 244 -1.63 -6.07 11.32
N VAL A 245 -2.24 -6.02 10.13
CA VAL A 245 -2.82 -4.78 9.59
C VAL A 245 -3.90 -4.23 10.52
N LEU A 246 -4.83 -5.07 10.97
CA LEU A 246 -5.90 -4.67 11.88
C LEU A 246 -5.36 -4.20 13.25
N ASN A 247 -4.31 -4.84 13.75
CA ASN A 247 -3.64 -4.41 14.98
C ASN A 247 -3.04 -3.00 14.86
N GLY A 248 -2.70 -2.56 13.64
CA GLY A 248 -2.27 -1.19 13.31
C GLY A 248 -3.37 -0.22 12.89
N ALA A 249 -4.65 -0.60 13.02
CA ALA A 249 -5.78 0.12 12.39
C ALA A 249 -6.80 0.74 13.36
N TYR A 250 -6.57 0.69 14.67
CA TYR A 250 -7.56 1.12 15.65
C TYR A 250 -8.04 2.57 15.48
N LYS A 251 -7.16 3.52 15.19
CA LYS A 251 -7.61 4.92 14.99
C LYS A 251 -8.34 5.08 13.67
N PHE A 252 -7.93 4.34 12.63
CA PHE A 252 -8.61 4.31 11.35
C PHE A 252 -10.06 3.85 11.53
N PHE A 253 -10.29 2.68 12.10
CA PHE A 253 -11.65 2.14 12.28
C PHE A 253 -12.49 2.94 13.30
N LYS A 254 -11.88 3.73 14.19
CA LYS A 254 -12.58 4.66 15.08
C LYS A 254 -13.01 5.97 14.40
N LYS A 255 -12.23 6.43 13.41
CA LYS A 255 -12.45 7.72 12.74
C LYS A 255 -13.20 7.60 11.43
N VAL A 256 -13.04 6.48 10.74
CA VAL A 256 -13.57 6.24 9.39
C VAL A 256 -14.73 5.29 9.47
N ASN A 257 -15.84 5.66 8.83
CA ASN A 257 -16.96 4.75 8.65
C ASN A 257 -16.60 3.67 7.61
N VAL A 258 -16.07 2.53 8.07
CA VAL A 258 -15.76 1.39 7.20
C VAL A 258 -17.05 0.61 6.93
N GLU A 259 -17.56 0.65 5.70
CA GLU A 259 -18.85 0.02 5.35
C GLU A 259 -18.71 -1.46 5.00
N ALA A 260 -17.58 -1.84 4.42
CA ALA A 260 -17.27 -3.22 4.10
C ALA A 260 -15.76 -3.47 4.05
N VAL A 261 -15.37 -4.70 4.36
CA VAL A 261 -14.02 -5.24 4.20
C VAL A 261 -14.13 -6.59 3.51
N LEU A 262 -13.60 -6.72 2.30
CA LEU A 262 -13.36 -8.02 1.67
C LEU A 262 -11.94 -8.46 2.02
N MET A 263 -11.79 -9.67 2.56
CA MET A 263 -10.54 -10.12 3.16
C MET A 263 -10.15 -11.54 2.75
N GLU A 264 -8.88 -11.73 2.39
CA GLU A 264 -8.27 -13.05 2.27
C GLU A 264 -8.25 -13.70 3.66
N PHE A 265 -9.11 -14.69 3.87
CA PHE A 265 -9.31 -15.29 5.19
C PHE A 265 -8.92 -16.76 5.26
N ILE A 266 -8.61 -17.40 4.12
CA ILE A 266 -8.36 -18.84 4.05
C ILE A 266 -7.25 -19.30 5.01
N HIS A 267 -6.21 -18.49 5.18
CA HIS A 267 -5.07 -18.82 6.03
C HIS A 267 -5.39 -18.74 7.54
N HIS A 268 -6.41 -17.95 7.90
CA HIS A 268 -6.85 -17.70 9.27
C HIS A 268 -7.89 -18.72 9.78
N GLN A 269 -8.22 -19.73 8.97
CA GLN A 269 -9.16 -20.80 9.32
C GLN A 269 -8.49 -22.00 10.02
N SER A 270 -7.16 -22.05 10.06
CA SER A 270 -6.42 -23.20 10.56
C SER A 270 -6.16 -23.15 12.06
N ASP A 271 -5.96 -24.32 12.69
CA ASP A 271 -5.54 -24.40 14.09
C ASP A 271 -4.16 -23.78 14.34
N THR A 272 -3.32 -23.66 13.31
CA THR A 272 -1.99 -23.05 13.38
C THR A 272 -2.06 -21.53 13.62
N TYR A 273 -3.11 -20.88 13.11
CA TYR A 273 -3.35 -19.43 13.18
C TYR A 273 -4.62 -19.11 13.97
N ASP A 274 -4.97 -19.97 14.94
CA ASP A 274 -6.26 -19.90 15.63
C ASP A 274 -6.48 -18.55 16.33
N ASN A 275 -5.41 -18.00 16.92
CA ASN A 275 -5.49 -16.71 17.60
C ASN A 275 -5.70 -15.54 16.63
N ASP A 276 -5.20 -15.66 15.40
CA ASP A 276 -5.21 -14.58 14.41
C ASP A 276 -6.60 -14.48 13.76
N GLY A 277 -7.16 -15.62 13.35
CA GLY A 277 -8.53 -15.70 12.86
C GLY A 277 -9.55 -15.24 13.90
N LYS A 278 -9.40 -15.67 15.16
CA LYS A 278 -10.26 -15.20 16.25
C LYS A 278 -10.13 -13.69 16.44
N PHE A 279 -8.90 -13.17 16.46
CA PHE A 279 -8.64 -11.74 16.62
C PHE A 279 -9.31 -10.92 15.51
N ILE A 280 -9.19 -11.34 14.25
CA ILE A 280 -9.82 -10.66 13.11
C ILE A 280 -11.34 -10.59 13.30
N VAL A 281 -11.98 -11.72 13.64
CA VAL A 281 -13.44 -11.76 13.85
C VAL A 281 -13.85 -10.84 15.00
N ASP A 282 -13.19 -10.94 16.16
CA ASP A 282 -13.46 -10.09 17.32
C ASP A 282 -13.29 -8.60 16.98
N PHE A 283 -12.22 -8.25 16.23
CA PHE A 283 -11.94 -6.88 15.81
C PHE A 283 -13.04 -6.34 14.90
N MET A 284 -13.47 -7.11 13.89
CA MET A 284 -14.54 -6.70 12.99
C MET A 284 -15.86 -6.49 13.73
N GLU A 285 -16.24 -7.44 14.59
CA GLU A 285 -17.47 -7.36 15.37
C GLU A 285 -17.47 -6.17 16.33
N ALA A 286 -16.33 -5.89 16.97
CA ALA A 286 -16.15 -4.72 17.84
C ALA A 286 -16.38 -3.40 17.09
N HIS A 287 -16.08 -3.35 15.79
CA HIS A 287 -16.29 -2.18 14.93
C HIS A 287 -17.63 -2.22 14.14
N GLY A 288 -18.52 -3.14 14.47
CA GLY A 288 -19.88 -3.25 13.91
C GLY A 288 -19.93 -3.84 12.50
N LEU A 289 -18.93 -4.64 12.15
CA LEU A 289 -18.84 -5.40 10.90
C LEU A 289 -19.09 -6.87 11.21
N GLU A 290 -19.91 -7.53 10.38
CA GLU A 290 -20.21 -8.96 10.52
C GLU A 290 -19.84 -9.73 9.25
N PRO A 291 -19.37 -10.98 9.37
CA PRO A 291 -19.03 -11.81 8.22
C PRO A 291 -20.28 -12.19 7.41
N ASP A 292 -20.17 -12.15 6.09
CA ASP A 292 -21.19 -12.57 5.11
C ASP A 292 -21.07 -14.07 4.82
N VAL A 293 -21.42 -14.84 5.84
CA VAL A 293 -21.40 -16.31 5.87
C VAL A 293 -22.77 -16.83 6.33
N PRO A 294 -23.11 -18.10 6.07
CA PRO A 294 -24.34 -18.70 6.58
C PRO A 294 -24.44 -18.59 8.11
N GLU A 295 -25.62 -18.23 8.60
CA GLU A 295 -25.85 -17.90 10.02
C GLU A 295 -25.54 -19.08 10.96
N ASP A 296 -25.79 -20.32 10.50
CA ASP A 296 -25.54 -21.54 11.26
C ASP A 296 -24.05 -21.83 11.50
N ILE A 297 -23.16 -21.28 10.68
CA ILE A 297 -21.70 -21.43 10.81
C ILE A 297 -20.98 -20.14 11.20
N LYS A 298 -21.72 -19.04 11.42
CA LYS A 298 -21.14 -17.71 11.66
C LYS A 298 -20.17 -17.67 12.85
N GLN A 299 -20.52 -18.33 13.95
CA GLN A 299 -19.68 -18.44 15.14
C GLN A 299 -18.47 -19.40 15.00
N TYR A 300 -18.36 -20.11 13.88
CA TYR A 300 -17.33 -21.14 13.64
C TYR A 300 -16.47 -20.74 12.45
N TYR A 301 -15.63 -19.71 12.59
CA TYR A 301 -14.85 -19.20 11.44
C TYR A 301 -13.95 -20.24 10.77
N LYS A 302 -13.47 -21.24 11.51
CA LYS A 302 -12.75 -22.40 10.96
C LYS A 302 -13.57 -23.26 9.97
N LYS A 303 -14.90 -23.12 9.96
CA LYS A 303 -15.82 -23.82 9.05
C LYS A 303 -16.22 -22.96 7.86
N TRP A 304 -15.76 -21.71 7.77
CA TRP A 304 -16.06 -20.87 6.61
C TRP A 304 -15.35 -21.46 5.41
N THR A 305 -16.09 -21.66 4.32
CA THR A 305 -15.59 -22.42 3.16
C THR A 305 -15.06 -21.53 2.03
N LYS A 306 -15.27 -20.22 2.12
CA LYS A 306 -14.77 -19.26 1.14
C LYS A 306 -13.34 -18.87 1.50
N ALA A 307 -12.52 -18.68 0.47
CA ALA A 307 -11.17 -18.14 0.66
C ALA A 307 -11.22 -16.67 1.08
N GLU A 308 -12.11 -15.92 0.43
CA GLU A 308 -12.38 -14.50 0.68
C GLU A 308 -13.66 -14.34 1.50
N ILE A 309 -13.58 -13.56 2.58
CA ILE A 309 -14.71 -13.28 3.46
C ILE A 309 -15.02 -11.80 3.41
N LEU A 310 -16.27 -11.49 3.06
CA LEU A 310 -16.79 -10.14 3.13
C LEU A 310 -17.34 -9.88 4.53
N PHE A 311 -16.76 -8.93 5.25
CA PHE A 311 -17.33 -8.34 6.45
C PHE A 311 -18.12 -7.08 6.08
N LYS A 312 -19.37 -7.00 6.50
CA LYS A 312 -20.29 -5.91 6.13
C LYS A 312 -20.84 -5.21 7.38
N ARG A 313 -21.01 -3.89 7.30
CA ARG A 313 -21.52 -3.12 8.44
C ARG A 313 -22.97 -3.49 8.71
N ASN A 314 -23.24 -3.83 9.97
CA ASN A 314 -24.58 -4.22 10.42
C ASN A 314 -25.12 -3.30 11.53
N LYS A 315 -24.25 -2.50 12.15
CA LYS A 315 -24.58 -1.51 13.17
C LYS A 315 -24.21 -0.11 12.68
N PRO A 316 -25.01 0.93 13.03
CA PRO A 316 -24.64 2.31 12.75
C PRO A 316 -23.24 2.63 13.29
N PHE A 317 -22.49 3.42 12.52
CA PHE A 317 -21.16 3.84 12.93
C PHE A 317 -21.21 4.68 14.22
N SER A 318 -20.30 4.40 15.15
CA SER A 318 -20.19 5.13 16.42
C SER A 318 -18.75 5.51 16.71
N HIS A 319 -18.54 6.77 17.10
CA HIS A 319 -17.23 7.30 17.49
C HIS A 319 -16.78 6.91 18.92
N THR A 320 -17.62 6.20 19.68
CA THR A 320 -17.43 5.98 21.13
C THR A 320 -16.71 4.67 21.50
N LEU A 321 -16.21 3.91 20.53
CA LEU A 321 -15.45 2.67 20.79
C LEU A 321 -14.06 2.93 21.38
#